data_AF-A0A935NWZ2-F1
#
_entry.id   AF-A0A935NWZ2-F1
#
_cell.length_a   1.000
_cell.length_b   1.000
_cell.length_c   1.000
_cell.angle_alpha   90.00
_cell.angle_beta   90.00
_cell.angle_gamma   90.00
#
_symmetry.space_group_name_H-M   'P 1'
#
loop_
_entity.id
_entity.type
_entity.pdbx_description
1 polymer ?
#
loop_
_entity_poly.entity_id
_entity_poly.type
_entity_poly.pdbx_seq_one_letter_code
_entity_poly.pdbx_strand_id
1 'polypeptide(L)'
;MTAEMIIGNPFFVLACSPDATRLELERQAQLWLGMLELGLAAAQQYATPLGPRPRTADAVRGAVAALRDPQRRMAAELWARHATPITETPAAPAPTEDPVASRRGLPGARARLGWGG
;
A
#
# COMPACT_ATOMS: atom_id res chain seq x y z
N MET A 1 19.01 7.93 9.62
CA MET A 1 18.83 8.28 8.20
C MET A 1 18.17 7.19 7.35
N THR A 2 18.11 5.92 7.77
CA THR A 2 17.52 4.82 6.97
C THR A 2 16.00 4.85 6.88
N ALA A 3 15.31 5.23 7.96
CA ALA A 3 13.84 5.25 7.99
C ALA A 3 13.22 6.24 6.99
N GLU A 4 13.81 7.42 6.81
CA GLU A 4 13.32 8.43 5.85
C GLU A 4 13.44 7.95 4.40
N MET A 5 14.51 7.24 4.06
CA MET A 5 14.70 6.64 2.72
C MET A 5 13.64 5.60 2.40
N ILE A 6 13.19 4.84 3.40
CA ILE A 6 12.14 3.84 3.26
C ILE A 6 10.78 4.51 3.13
N ILE A 7 10.47 5.50 3.98
CA ILE A 7 9.17 6.18 3.99
C ILE A 7 8.93 6.92 2.69
N GLY A 8 9.89 7.73 2.24
CA GLY A 8 9.78 8.54 1.03
C GLY A 8 10.13 7.79 -0.26
N ASN A 9 10.25 6.45 -0.22
CA ASN A 9 10.69 5.70 -1.39
C ASN A 9 9.70 5.87 -2.56
N PRO A 10 10.17 6.29 -3.75
CA PRO A 10 9.30 6.59 -4.88
C PRO A 10 8.47 5.39 -5.36
N PHE A 11 8.94 4.15 -5.17
CA PHE A 11 8.17 2.95 -5.54
C PHE A 11 6.95 2.74 -4.65
N PHE A 12 7.02 3.07 -3.36
CA PHE A 12 5.85 3.00 -2.48
C PHE A 12 4.86 4.14 -2.76
N VAL A 13 5.36 5.34 -3.00
CA VAL A 13 4.52 6.49 -3.39
C VAL A 13 3.72 6.16 -4.66
N LEU A 14 4.36 5.57 -5.67
CA LEU A 14 3.71 5.16 -6.91
C LEU A 14 2.97 3.82 -6.81
N ALA A 15 3.12 3.07 -5.72
CA ALA A 15 2.60 1.71 -5.59
C ALA A 15 3.00 0.81 -6.78
N CYS A 16 4.28 0.86 -7.15
CA CYS A 16 4.88 0.07 -8.22
C CYS A 16 5.93 -0.91 -7.71
N SER A 17 6.15 -1.99 -8.47
CA SER A 17 7.31 -2.87 -8.28
C SER A 17 8.62 -2.11 -8.55
N PRO A 18 9.73 -2.41 -7.83
CA PRO A 18 11.06 -1.93 -8.19
C PRO A 18 11.48 -2.33 -9.61
N ASP A 19 10.90 -3.40 -10.16
CA ASP A 19 11.20 -3.88 -11.51
C ASP A 19 10.33 -3.20 -12.60
N ALA A 20 9.47 -2.25 -12.21
CA ALA A 20 8.60 -1.55 -13.14
C ALA A 20 9.40 -0.74 -14.18
N THR A 21 8.99 -0.88 -15.44
CA THR A 21 9.54 -0.12 -16.56
C THR A 21 9.22 1.36 -16.43
N ARG A 22 9.98 2.21 -17.14
CA ARG A 22 9.74 3.66 -17.15
C ARG A 22 8.32 4.02 -17.60
N LEU A 23 7.79 3.31 -18.60
CA LEU A 23 6.43 3.54 -19.10
C LEU A 23 5.37 3.22 -18.04
N GLU A 24 5.53 2.12 -17.30
CA GLU A 24 4.61 1.74 -16.22
C GLU A 24 4.60 2.76 -15.10
N LEU A 25 5.77 3.30 -14.73
CA LEU A 25 5.88 4.35 -13.72
C LEU A 25 5.16 5.64 -14.13
N GLU A 26 5.33 6.08 -15.38
CA GLU A 26 4.68 7.28 -15.90
C GLU A 26 3.15 7.10 -15.97
N ARG A 27 2.68 5.94 -16.45
CA ARG A 27 1.26 5.59 -16.44
C ARG A 27 0.67 5.61 -15.03
N GLN A 28 1.37 5.00 -14.07
CA GLN A 28 0.91 4.92 -12.70
C GLN A 28 0.86 6.29 -12.03
N ALA A 29 1.83 7.15 -12.30
CA ALA A 29 1.83 8.52 -11.81
C ALA A 29 0.63 9.31 -12.34
N GLN A 30 0.30 9.18 -13.62
CA GLN A 30 -0.86 9.85 -14.21
C GLN A 30 -2.17 9.38 -13.58
N LEU A 31 -2.28 8.07 -13.31
CA LEU A 31 -3.42 7.49 -12.61
C LEU A 31 -3.58 8.11 -11.22
N TRP A 32 -2.51 8.16 -10.42
CA TRP A 32 -2.59 8.71 -9.07
C TRP A 32 -2.88 10.21 -9.07
N LEU A 33 -2.28 10.99 -9.98
CA LEU A 33 -2.55 12.42 -10.10
C LEU A 33 -4.03 12.67 -10.42
N GLY A 34 -4.60 11.96 -11.39
CA GLY A 34 -6.02 12.08 -11.71
C GLY A 34 -6.93 11.70 -10.54
N MET A 35 -6.61 10.63 -9.81
CA MET A 35 -7.40 10.24 -8.63
C MET A 35 -7.30 11.25 -7.48
N LEU A 36 -6.13 11.88 -7.28
CA LEU A 36 -5.91 12.91 -6.27
C LEU A 36 -6.65 14.20 -6.62
N GLU A 37 -6.64 14.60 -7.90
CA GLU A 37 -7.42 15.75 -8.40
C GLU A 37 -8.92 15.56 -8.18
N LEU A 38 -9.42 14.33 -8.32
CA LEU A 38 -10.81 13.95 -8.04
C LEU A 38 -11.11 13.73 -6.54
N GLY A 39 -10.11 13.83 -5.66
CA GLY A 39 -10.28 13.66 -4.21
C GLY A 39 -10.60 12.23 -3.75
N LEU A 40 -10.28 11.21 -4.54
CA LEU A 40 -10.62 9.83 -4.22
C LEU A 40 -9.85 9.33 -2.97
N ALA A 41 -10.57 8.87 -1.96
CA ALA A 41 -10.00 8.41 -0.69
C ALA A 41 -8.91 7.33 -0.86
N ALA A 42 -9.10 6.40 -1.81
CA ALA A 42 -8.14 5.35 -2.12
C ALA A 42 -6.78 5.86 -2.61
N ALA A 43 -6.72 7.08 -3.17
CA ALA A 43 -5.48 7.68 -3.63
C ALA A 43 -4.73 8.45 -2.54
N GLN A 44 -5.40 8.85 -1.45
CA GLN A 44 -4.84 9.76 -0.46
C GLN A 44 -3.75 9.15 0.43
N GLN A 45 -3.60 7.83 0.41
CA GLN A 45 -2.61 7.13 1.23
C GLN A 45 -1.87 6.05 0.42
N TYR A 46 -0.63 5.78 0.82
CA TYR A 46 0.17 4.69 0.31
C TYR A 46 0.76 3.87 1.46
N ALA A 47 0.90 2.56 1.24
CA ALA A 47 1.47 1.65 2.22
C ALA A 47 3.00 1.78 2.24
N THR A 48 3.59 1.72 3.44
CA THR A 48 5.03 1.60 3.63
C THR A 48 5.33 0.50 4.66
N PRO A 49 6.58 0.03 4.75
CA PRO A 49 7.00 -0.90 5.81
C PRO A 49 6.82 -0.34 7.23
N LEU A 50 6.67 0.98 7.36
CA LEU A 50 6.50 1.69 8.63
C LEU A 50 5.08 2.25 8.79
N GLY A 51 4.09 1.66 8.09
CA GLY A 51 2.69 2.05 8.12
C GLY A 51 2.26 2.96 6.96
N PRO A 52 0.96 3.25 6.84
CA PRO A 52 0.43 4.09 5.78
C PRO A 52 0.89 5.55 5.89
N ARG A 53 1.03 6.21 4.74
CA ARG A 53 1.52 7.59 4.61
C ARG A 53 0.65 8.40 3.64
N PRO A 54 0.52 9.72 3.83
CA PRO A 54 -0.27 10.56 2.95
C PRO A 54 0.38 10.66 1.57
N ARG A 55 -0.39 10.40 0.50
CA ARG A 55 0.00 10.60 -0.88
C ARG A 55 -0.49 11.98 -1.34
N THR A 56 0.44 12.85 -1.74
CA THR A 56 0.14 14.16 -2.31
C THR A 56 0.55 14.22 -3.78
N ALA A 57 0.00 15.16 -4.54
CA ALA A 57 0.39 15.36 -5.94
C ALA A 57 1.89 15.71 -6.08
N ASP A 58 2.43 16.48 -5.13
CA ASP A 58 3.86 16.81 -5.08
C ASP A 58 4.72 15.58 -4.82
N ALA A 59 4.30 14.68 -3.93
CA ALA A 59 4.99 13.42 -3.69
C ALA A 59 5.03 12.55 -4.96
N VAL A 60 3.91 12.46 -5.69
CA VAL A 60 3.83 11.69 -6.94
C VAL A 60 4.76 12.27 -8.01
N ARG A 61 4.71 13.59 -8.23
CA ARG A 61 5.60 14.27 -9.21
C ARG A 61 7.08 14.13 -8.82
N GLY A 62 7.38 14.31 -7.54
CA GLY A 62 8.72 14.14 -6.99
C GLY A 62 9.25 12.71 -7.15
N ALA A 63 8.39 11.71 -6.97
CA ALA A 63 8.74 10.30 -7.13
C ALA A 63 9.10 9.97 -8.58
N VAL A 64 8.31 10.42 -9.55
CA VAL A 64 8.61 10.26 -10.99
C VAL A 64 9.92 10.94 -11.36
N ALA A 65 10.13 12.18 -10.90
CA ALA A 65 11.36 12.91 -11.14
C ALA A 65 12.58 12.19 -10.55
N ALA A 66 12.45 11.62 -9.35
CA ALA A 66 13.50 10.83 -8.72
C ALA A 66 13.87 9.59 -9.52
N LEU A 67 12.88 8.87 -10.06
CA LEU A 67 13.10 7.64 -10.83
C LEU A 67 13.62 7.88 -12.26
N ARG A 68 13.65 9.14 -12.73
CA ARG A 68 14.32 9.53 -13.98
C ARG A 68 15.83 9.63 -13.85
N ASP A 69 16.34 9.86 -12.64
CA ASP A 69 17.76 9.87 -12.35
C ASP A 69 18.26 8.44 -12.06
N PRO A 70 19.23 7.91 -12.83
CA PRO A 70 19.67 6.52 -12.68
C PRO A 70 20.26 6.19 -11.30
N GLN A 71 20.99 7.12 -10.68
CA GLN A 71 21.63 6.88 -9.38
C GLN A 71 20.59 6.85 -8.27
N ARG A 72 19.64 7.79 -8.29
CA ARG A 72 18.54 7.85 -7.33
C ARG A 72 17.59 6.66 -7.50
N ARG A 73 17.35 6.23 -8.73
CA ARG A 73 16.57 5.02 -9.02
C ARG A 73 17.21 3.78 -8.42
N MET A 74 18.51 3.56 -8.64
CA MET A 74 19.24 2.41 -8.07
C MET A 74 19.11 2.35 -6.55
N ALA A 75 19.31 3.49 -5.86
CA ALA A 75 19.18 3.54 -4.41
C ALA A 75 17.74 3.20 -3.96
N ALA A 76 16.72 3.73 -4.64
CA ALA A 76 15.33 3.43 -4.35
C ALA A 76 14.97 1.95 -4.56
N GLU A 77 15.49 1.33 -5.63
CA GLU A 77 15.28 -0.10 -5.93
C GLU A 77 15.85 -0.99 -4.82
N LEU A 78 17.07 -0.69 -4.35
CA LEU A 78 17.72 -1.43 -3.28
C LEU A 78 16.86 -1.43 -2.01
N TRP A 79 16.39 -0.26 -1.58
CA TRP A 79 15.54 -0.18 -0.39
C TRP A 79 14.18 -0.85 -0.60
N ALA A 80 13.54 -0.66 -1.75
CA ALA A 80 12.22 -1.23 -2.02
C ALA A 80 12.24 -2.77 -2.05
N ARG A 81 13.33 -3.38 -2.56
CA ARG A 81 13.51 -4.84 -2.58
C ARG A 81 13.66 -5.47 -1.21
N HIS A 82 14.18 -4.72 -0.23
CA HIS A 82 14.44 -5.21 1.12
C HIS A 82 13.45 -4.71 2.18
N ALA A 83 12.47 -3.90 1.79
CA ALA A 83 11.50 -3.31 2.71
C ALA A 83 10.08 -3.55 2.18
N THR A 84 9.45 -4.66 2.62
CA THR A 84 8.10 -5.01 2.18
C THR A 84 7.06 -4.09 2.83
N PRO A 85 6.18 -3.43 2.06
CA PRO A 85 5.16 -2.57 2.63
C PRO A 85 4.13 -3.38 3.42
N ILE A 86 3.72 -2.85 4.57
CA ILE A 86 2.61 -3.41 5.34
C ILE A 86 1.34 -2.92 4.68
N THR A 87 0.75 -3.76 3.84
CA THR A 87 -0.59 -3.50 3.31
C THR A 87 -1.57 -3.80 4.43
N GLU A 88 -2.11 -2.76 5.09
CA GLU A 88 -3.38 -2.92 5.79
C GLU A 88 -4.40 -3.28 4.72
N THR A 89 -4.88 -4.53 4.76
CA THR A 89 -6.04 -4.94 3.97
C THR A 89 -7.11 -3.89 4.18
N PRO A 90 -7.64 -3.24 3.12
CA PRO A 90 -8.77 -2.34 3.26
C PRO A 90 -9.83 -3.08 4.05
N ALA A 91 -10.20 -2.56 5.22
CA ALA A 91 -11.25 -3.15 6.03
C ALA A 91 -12.42 -3.39 5.09
N ALA A 92 -12.75 -4.66 4.84
CA ALA A 92 -13.93 -5.01 4.07
C ALA A 92 -15.09 -4.21 4.68
N PRO A 93 -16.01 -3.65 3.86
CA PRO A 93 -17.18 -2.97 4.41
C PRO A 93 -17.79 -3.92 5.43
N ALA A 94 -17.90 -3.44 6.68
CA ALA A 94 -18.34 -4.27 7.79
C ALA A 94 -19.60 -5.03 7.33
N PRO A 95 -19.63 -6.37 7.41
CA PRO A 95 -20.84 -7.09 7.09
C PRO A 95 -21.93 -6.48 7.98
N THR A 96 -23.01 -6.01 7.38
CA THR A 96 -24.18 -5.52 8.10
C THR A 96 -24.58 -6.65 9.05
N GLU A 97 -24.26 -6.48 10.34
CA GLU A 97 -24.51 -7.51 11.33
C GLU A 97 -26.03 -7.65 11.46
N ASP A 98 -26.60 -8.69 10.83
CA ASP A 98 -27.94 -9.14 11.18
C ASP A 98 -27.91 -9.55 12.66
N PRO A 99 -28.60 -8.83 13.57
CA PRO A 99 -28.49 -9.05 15.03
C PRO A 99 -29.05 -10.40 15.49
N VAL A 100 -29.61 -11.20 14.58
CA VAL A 100 -30.19 -12.52 14.84
C VAL A 100 -29.15 -13.65 14.74
N ALA A 101 -28.08 -13.49 13.96
CA ALA A 101 -27.07 -14.53 13.77
C ALA A 101 -26.12 -14.67 14.99
N SER A 102 -25.78 -13.55 15.66
CA SER A 102 -24.83 -13.51 16.78
C SER A 102 -25.30 -14.22 18.05
N ARG A 103 -26.57 -14.67 18.14
CA ARG A 103 -27.07 -15.45 19.29
C ARG A 103 -26.93 -16.97 19.15
N ARG A 104 -26.60 -17.51 17.97
CA ARG A 104 -26.25 -18.93 17.83
C ARG A 104 -24.74 -19.06 17.88
N GLY A 105 -24.21 -19.33 19.08
CA GLY A 105 -22.79 -19.62 19.28
C GLY A 105 -22.28 -20.65 18.28
N LEU A 106 -21.05 -20.48 17.79
CA LEU A 106 -20.45 -21.30 16.73
C LEU A 106 -20.49 -22.80 17.06
N PRO A 107 -21.34 -23.60 16.39
CA PRO A 107 -21.24 -25.05 16.49
C PRO A 107 -20.01 -25.48 15.67
N GLY A 108 -18.98 -26.02 16.33
CA GLY A 108 -17.85 -26.67 15.66
C GLY A 108 -16.49 -25.98 15.77
N ALA A 109 -16.38 -24.82 16.43
CA ALA A 109 -15.09 -24.16 16.65
C ALA A 109 -14.12 -25.04 17.49
N ARG A 110 -14.66 -25.81 18.44
CA ARG A 110 -13.86 -26.71 19.30
C ARG A 110 -13.37 -27.96 18.58
N ALA A 111 -14.21 -28.55 17.70
CA ALA A 111 -13.85 -29.74 16.94
C ALA A 111 -12.69 -29.50 15.96
N ARG A 112 -12.60 -28.30 15.39
CA ARG A 112 -11.52 -27.91 14.47
C ARG A 112 -10.17 -27.72 15.14
N LEU A 113 -10.14 -27.51 16.45
CA LEU A 113 -8.91 -27.29 17.21
C LEU A 113 -8.37 -28.57 17.86
N GLY A 114 -9.03 -29.72 17.67
CA GLY A 114 -8.57 -31.01 18.20
C GLY A 114 -8.70 -31.17 19.72
N TRP A 115 -9.45 -30.28 20.39
CA TRP A 115 -9.68 -30.31 21.84
C TRP A 115 -11.04 -30.97 22.17
N GLY A 116 -11.28 -32.15 21.61
CA GLY A 116 -12.51 -32.91 21.82
C GLY A 116 -12.23 -34.40 21.84
N GLY A 117 -11.76 -34.88 22.98
CA GLY A 117 -11.64 -36.28 23.38
C GLY A 117 -11.86 -36.37 24.88
#